data_AF-A0A8J3P4A3-F1
#
_entry.id   AF-A0A8J3P4A3-F1
#
_cell.length_a   1.000
_cell.length_b   1.000
_cell.length_c   1.000
_cell.angle_alpha   90.00
_cell.angle_beta   90.00
_cell.angle_gamma   90.00
#
_symmetry.space_group_name_H-M   'P 1'
#
loop_
_entity.id
_entity.type
_entity.pdbx_description
1 polymer ?
#
loop_
_entity_poly.entity_id
_entity_poly.type
_entity_poly.pdbx_seq_one_letter_code
_entity_poly.pdbx_strand_id
1 'polypeptide(L)'
;MSNTEGNAVLVNVLSSSVRSALNGMETAPGLIRRVIEEEAWRSFVTPRGEQVEHETFDSFITTAPTAGLGQTVVDLVRLVADDKETLSLLAAALGVHVSDLPTGPWADDAILHIDKDARDFGRHTSAGGWLLGLMVARSVHPRPAPTVARSTRRNGRAAHVPTADKITAAEFALKAGCSSERVMRFYRAWERAAAAGVVPSPDKLIPGVEVDLPDLDSWSEYYTSIERTSERRENIAQQAEATGTSYLSAVQVAERPGALRTAIMADGRTAETAFHALLHRMDEDPDLQSLVARSIAELPSARKAVSDEAKRTEGMEFIRRVADEGTAKTPGGEVVQLNESALRVVKDQLAIVTGPQSSHQTVKAALSVVQDAITEVIEGDPELSRLEQQVKVRKMLLSTARTIETINPTDLGDLADDHIRETVEALQRRINELADSIAEPRTRRLRAV
;
A
#
# COMPACT_ATOMS: atom_id res chain seq x y z
N MET A 1 5.31 42.59 51.52
CA MET A 1 6.24 42.12 50.48
C MET A 1 6.14 40.61 50.50
N SER A 2 5.54 40.00 49.47
CA SER A 2 5.38 38.55 49.44
C SER A 2 6.76 37.89 49.38
N ASN A 3 7.03 36.96 50.28
CA ASN A 3 8.30 36.23 50.27
C ASN A 3 8.26 35.16 49.17
N THR A 4 8.65 35.55 47.95
CA THR A 4 8.55 34.70 46.75
C THR A 4 9.36 33.41 46.85
N GLU A 5 10.46 33.41 47.62
CA GLU A 5 11.25 32.20 47.93
C GLU A 5 10.53 31.29 48.93
N GLY A 6 9.88 31.84 49.96
CA GLY A 6 9.04 31.08 50.89
C GLY A 6 7.83 30.44 50.19
N ASN A 7 7.19 31.20 49.29
CA ASN A 7 6.07 30.72 48.48
C ASN A 7 6.49 29.57 47.56
N ALA A 8 7.68 29.65 46.96
CA ALA A 8 8.23 28.60 46.12
C ALA A 8 8.35 27.26 46.86
N VAL A 9 8.82 27.29 48.11
CA VAL A 9 8.91 26.09 48.95
C VAL A 9 7.53 25.49 49.20
N LEU A 10 6.55 26.32 49.60
CA LEU A 10 5.18 25.85 49.86
C LEU A 10 4.50 25.25 48.64
N VAL A 11 4.58 25.93 47.49
CA VAL A 11 4.02 25.45 46.23
C VAL A 11 4.69 24.15 45.78
N ASN A 12 6.01 24.02 45.94
CA ASN A 12 6.73 22.81 45.56
C ASN A 12 6.39 21.62 46.47
N VAL A 13 6.27 21.84 47.79
CA VAL A 13 5.83 20.79 48.73
C VAL A 13 4.39 20.37 48.44
N LEU A 14 3.48 21.32 48.16
CA LEU A 14 2.11 21.01 47.76
C LEU A 14 2.07 20.20 46.46
N SER A 15 2.76 20.66 45.41
CA SER A 15 2.82 19.98 44.11
C SER A 15 3.40 18.55 44.24
N SER A 16 4.38 18.36 45.13
CA SER A 16 4.95 17.04 45.41
C SER A 16 3.98 16.14 46.21
N SER A 17 3.28 16.70 47.20
CA SER A 17 2.27 16.00 48.00
C SER A 17 1.11 15.53 47.12
N VAL A 18 0.56 16.41 46.28
CA VAL A 18 -0.56 16.11 45.39
C VAL A 18 -0.21 15.05 44.32
N ARG A 19 1.05 15.00 43.85
CA ARG A 19 1.51 13.98 42.89
C ARG A 19 1.78 12.62 43.53
N SER A 20 2.11 12.59 44.82
CA SER A 20 2.41 11.36 45.55
C SER A 20 1.12 10.73 46.09
N ALA A 21 0.41 10.00 45.23
CA ALA A 21 -0.93 9.47 45.50
C ALA A 21 -1.08 8.58 46.76
N LEU A 22 0.02 8.13 47.39
CA LEU A 22 -0.02 7.26 48.58
C LEU A 22 0.27 8.00 49.91
N ASN A 23 1.05 9.08 49.90
CA ASN A 23 1.42 9.84 51.11
C ASN A 23 0.83 11.27 51.13
N GLY A 24 0.24 11.71 50.01
CA GLY A 24 -0.33 13.05 49.88
C GLY A 24 -1.62 13.24 50.65
N MET A 25 -2.42 12.18 50.84
CA MET A 25 -3.78 12.31 51.40
C MET A 25 -3.80 12.84 52.85
N GLU A 26 -2.81 12.53 53.67
CA GLU A 26 -2.76 13.01 55.06
C GLU A 26 -2.22 14.45 55.19
N THR A 27 -1.38 14.90 54.26
CA THR A 27 -0.69 16.21 54.35
C THR A 27 -1.24 17.28 53.40
N ALA A 28 -1.94 16.87 52.34
CA ALA A 28 -2.45 17.76 51.31
C ALA A 28 -3.46 18.79 51.85
N PRO A 29 -4.44 18.47 52.73
CA PRO A 29 -5.39 19.47 53.22
C PRO A 29 -4.70 20.64 53.94
N GLY A 30 -3.75 20.34 54.83
CA GLY A 30 -2.99 21.37 55.55
C GLY A 30 -2.11 22.23 54.63
N LEU A 31 -1.52 21.63 53.59
CA LEU A 31 -0.72 22.35 52.60
C LEU A 31 -1.58 23.23 51.68
N ILE A 32 -2.74 22.74 51.24
CA ILE A 32 -3.70 23.51 50.42
C ILE A 32 -4.18 24.72 51.20
N ARG A 33 -4.59 24.52 52.45
CA ARG A 33 -5.00 25.59 53.37
C ARG A 33 -3.92 26.67 53.47
N ARG A 34 -2.68 26.26 53.77
CA ARG A 34 -1.56 27.18 53.95
C ARG A 34 -1.22 27.97 52.68
N VAL A 35 -1.28 27.31 51.52
CA VAL A 35 -1.04 27.98 50.22
C VAL A 35 -2.12 29.03 49.93
N ILE A 36 -3.38 28.75 50.25
CA ILE A 36 -4.49 29.69 50.07
C ILE A 36 -4.35 30.87 51.04
N GLU A 37 -4.15 30.60 52.33
CA GLU A 37 -4.06 31.63 53.38
C GLU A 37 -2.85 32.56 53.22
N GLU A 38 -1.69 32.02 52.86
CA GLU A 38 -0.48 32.81 52.62
C GLU A 38 -0.47 33.46 51.23
N GLU A 39 -1.51 33.25 50.42
CA GLU A 39 -1.60 33.64 49.01
C GLU A 39 -0.36 33.24 48.19
N ALA A 40 0.31 32.14 48.60
CA ALA A 40 1.57 31.69 48.01
C ALA A 40 1.44 31.31 46.53
N TRP A 41 0.22 30.99 46.09
CA TRP A 41 -0.13 30.69 44.72
C TRP A 41 -0.10 31.89 43.77
N ARG A 42 -0.21 33.13 44.28
CA ARG A 42 -0.30 34.34 43.44
C ARG A 42 1.02 34.72 42.80
N SER A 43 2.13 34.55 43.51
CA SER A 43 3.47 34.88 43.04
C SER A 43 4.52 34.03 43.73
N PHE A 44 5.27 33.26 42.94
CA PHE A 44 6.37 32.41 43.42
C PHE A 44 7.43 32.24 42.35
N VAL A 45 8.61 31.76 42.76
CA VAL A 45 9.72 31.45 41.84
C VAL A 45 9.79 29.94 41.61
N THR A 46 9.82 29.51 40.36
CA THR A 46 9.96 28.09 40.02
C THR A 46 11.36 27.57 40.39
N PRO A 47 11.59 26.25 40.49
CA PRO A 47 12.94 25.70 40.69
C PRO A 47 13.96 26.11 39.61
N ARG A 48 13.49 26.64 38.48
CA ARG A 48 14.33 27.15 37.38
C ARG A 48 14.65 28.65 37.50
N GLY A 49 14.18 29.32 38.55
CA GLY A 49 14.39 30.76 38.75
C GLY A 49 13.40 31.65 38.00
N GLU A 50 12.34 31.10 37.41
CA GLU A 50 11.33 31.87 36.70
C GLU A 50 10.28 32.40 37.68
N GLN A 51 9.95 33.69 37.61
CA GLN A 51 8.86 34.27 38.38
C GLN A 51 7.53 33.95 37.69
N VAL A 52 6.61 33.35 38.43
CA VAL A 52 5.27 32.98 37.95
C VAL A 52 4.23 33.72 38.77
N GLU A 53 3.22 34.26 38.08
CA GLU A 53 2.11 34.98 38.69
C GLU A 53 0.77 34.45 38.18
N HIS A 54 -0.19 34.31 39.10
CA HIS A 54 -1.55 33.89 38.79
C HIS A 54 -2.55 34.92 39.30
N GLU A 55 -3.47 35.32 38.42
CA GLU A 55 -4.56 36.22 38.77
C GLU A 55 -5.67 35.49 39.56
N THR A 56 -5.88 34.20 39.26
CA THR A 56 -6.92 33.37 39.85
C THR A 56 -6.39 32.04 40.37
N PHE A 57 -7.03 31.51 41.40
CA PHE A 57 -6.64 30.22 41.98
C PHE A 57 -6.87 29.05 41.01
N ASP A 58 -7.91 29.13 40.18
CA ASP A 58 -8.18 28.15 39.12
C ASP A 58 -7.05 28.08 38.08
N SER A 59 -6.49 29.23 37.69
CA SER A 59 -5.32 29.29 36.81
C SER A 59 -4.13 28.58 37.44
N PHE A 60 -3.87 28.79 38.73
CA PHE A 60 -2.79 28.09 39.45
C PHE A 60 -2.98 26.57 39.50
N ILE A 61 -4.21 26.10 39.73
CA ILE A 61 -4.54 24.67 39.78
C ILE A 61 -4.31 24.00 38.42
N THR A 62 -4.83 24.60 37.35
CA THR A 62 -4.87 24.00 36.01
C THR A 62 -3.57 24.15 35.23
N THR A 63 -2.78 25.19 35.53
CA THR A 63 -1.48 25.43 34.87
C THR A 63 -0.52 24.27 35.13
N ALA A 64 0.21 23.87 34.09
CA ALA A 64 1.10 22.70 34.11
C ALA A 64 2.09 22.73 35.29
N PRO A 65 2.58 21.57 35.77
CA PRO A 65 3.31 21.46 37.05
C PRO A 65 4.62 22.25 37.16
N THR A 66 5.12 22.82 36.05
CA THR A 66 6.28 23.73 36.03
C THR A 66 5.94 25.14 36.50
N ALA A 67 4.68 25.56 36.36
CA ALA A 67 4.19 26.88 36.71
C ALA A 67 2.88 26.83 37.52
N GLY A 68 2.38 25.65 37.89
CA GLY A 68 1.15 25.47 38.67
C GLY A 68 1.09 24.07 39.26
N LEU A 69 -0.13 23.53 39.50
CA LEU A 69 -0.31 22.17 40.02
C LEU A 69 -0.54 21.12 38.92
N GLY A 70 -1.05 21.51 37.76
CA GLY A 70 -1.42 20.63 36.66
C GLY A 70 -2.52 19.64 37.05
N GLN A 71 -3.44 20.08 37.90
CA GLN A 71 -4.55 19.29 38.43
C GLN A 71 -5.89 19.90 38.00
N THR A 72 -6.97 19.20 38.29
CA THR A 72 -8.31 19.77 38.18
C THR A 72 -8.82 20.24 39.54
N VAL A 73 -9.77 21.18 39.52
CA VAL A 73 -10.48 21.61 40.74
C VAL A 73 -11.14 20.42 41.45
N VAL A 74 -11.64 19.45 40.67
CA VAL A 74 -12.25 18.22 41.21
C VAL A 74 -11.23 17.38 41.99
N ASP A 75 -10.00 17.25 41.48
CA ASP A 75 -8.94 16.49 42.16
C ASP A 75 -8.58 17.13 43.51
N LEU A 76 -8.52 18.48 43.57
CA LEU A 76 -8.27 19.19 44.84
C LEU A 76 -9.45 19.06 45.81
N VAL A 77 -10.69 19.22 45.33
CA VAL A 77 -11.91 19.07 46.15
C VAL A 77 -11.97 17.68 46.78
N ARG A 78 -11.57 16.63 46.03
CA ARG A 78 -11.48 15.26 46.54
C ARG A 78 -10.44 15.10 47.65
N LEU A 79 -9.26 15.70 47.49
CA LEU A 79 -8.20 15.61 48.50
C LEU A 79 -8.58 16.24 49.84
N VAL A 80 -9.51 17.18 49.83
CA VAL A 80 -9.95 17.92 51.03
C VAL A 80 -11.40 17.64 51.39
N ALA A 81 -12.03 16.62 50.79
CA ALA A 81 -13.46 16.34 50.94
C ALA A 81 -13.90 16.16 52.40
N ASP A 82 -13.04 15.58 53.23
CA ASP A 82 -13.29 15.36 54.66
C ASP A 82 -12.90 16.56 55.56
N ASP A 83 -12.21 17.57 55.01
CA ASP A 83 -11.81 18.79 55.71
C ASP A 83 -12.69 19.98 55.27
N LYS A 84 -13.81 20.16 55.99
CA LYS A 84 -14.79 21.22 55.73
C LYS A 84 -14.20 22.63 55.76
N GLU A 85 -13.19 22.86 56.58
CA GLU A 85 -12.55 24.17 56.72
C GLU A 85 -11.72 24.47 55.47
N THR A 86 -10.91 23.51 55.02
CA THR A 86 -10.12 23.63 53.80
C THR A 86 -11.02 23.68 52.54
N LEU A 87 -12.12 22.94 52.50
CA LEU A 87 -13.15 23.07 51.44
C LEU A 87 -13.74 24.48 51.36
N SER A 88 -14.03 25.09 52.51
CA SER A 88 -14.57 26.45 52.56
C SER A 88 -13.57 27.48 52.04
N LEU A 89 -12.29 27.32 52.39
CA LEU A 89 -11.22 28.19 51.88
C LEU A 89 -10.99 27.99 50.37
N LEU A 90 -11.06 26.75 49.90
CA LEU A 90 -10.97 26.43 48.47
C LEU A 90 -12.10 27.06 47.67
N ALA A 91 -13.35 26.96 48.15
CA ALA A 91 -14.51 27.60 47.52
C ALA A 91 -14.32 29.13 47.43
N ALA A 92 -13.91 29.75 48.53
CA ALA A 92 -13.65 31.18 48.59
C ALA A 92 -12.54 31.62 47.62
N ALA A 93 -11.44 30.87 47.55
CA ALA A 93 -10.33 31.14 46.63
C ALA A 93 -10.73 31.01 45.14
N LEU A 94 -11.68 30.12 44.85
CA LEU A 94 -12.28 29.94 43.52
C LEU A 94 -13.40 30.94 43.21
N GLY A 95 -13.83 31.74 44.19
CA GLY A 95 -14.94 32.69 44.03
C GLY A 95 -16.31 32.02 43.90
N VAL A 96 -16.47 30.80 44.41
CA VAL A 96 -17.73 30.02 44.35
C VAL A 96 -18.22 29.68 45.75
N HIS A 97 -19.49 29.31 45.88
CA HIS A 97 -20.01 28.82 47.15
C HIS A 97 -19.62 27.34 47.37
N VAL A 98 -19.49 26.90 48.62
CA VAL A 98 -19.12 25.49 48.93
C VAL A 98 -20.12 24.49 48.34
N SER A 99 -21.40 24.86 48.24
CA SER A 99 -22.45 24.06 47.60
C SER A 99 -22.28 23.90 46.09
N ASP A 100 -21.55 24.81 45.46
CA ASP A 100 -21.33 24.84 44.00
C ASP A 100 -20.03 24.10 43.65
N LEU A 101 -19.19 23.81 44.65
CA LEU A 101 -18.08 22.90 44.46
C LEU A 101 -18.61 21.49 44.15
N PRO A 102 -17.93 20.73 43.28
CA PRO A 102 -18.26 19.35 42.96
C PRO A 102 -17.98 18.43 44.16
N THR A 103 -18.79 18.57 45.22
CA THR A 103 -18.65 17.91 46.53
C THR A 103 -19.58 16.71 46.70
N GLY A 104 -20.20 16.25 45.62
CA GLY A 104 -21.05 15.07 45.63
C GLY A 104 -20.25 13.77 45.43
N PRO A 105 -20.75 12.63 45.94
CA PRO A 105 -20.29 11.30 45.51
C PRO A 105 -20.62 11.01 44.03
N TRP A 106 -21.32 11.91 43.34
CA TRP A 106 -21.90 11.72 42.00
C TRP A 106 -21.70 12.94 41.08
N ALA A 107 -20.54 13.58 41.12
CA ALA A 107 -20.08 14.32 39.94
C ALA A 107 -19.66 13.28 38.89
N ASP A 108 -20.65 12.69 38.20
CA ASP A 108 -20.54 11.58 37.24
C ASP A 108 -19.31 10.69 37.43
N ASP A 109 -19.42 9.69 38.33
CA ASP A 109 -18.39 8.66 38.51
C ASP A 109 -17.94 8.10 37.15
N ALA A 110 -18.86 7.97 36.19
CA ALA A 110 -18.57 7.58 34.83
C ALA A 110 -17.58 8.53 34.12
N ILE A 111 -17.83 9.85 34.15
CA ILE A 111 -16.95 10.86 33.55
C ILE A 111 -15.59 10.87 34.25
N LEU A 112 -15.56 10.72 35.58
CA LEU A 112 -14.30 10.67 36.34
C LEU A 112 -13.50 9.39 36.08
N HIS A 113 -14.17 8.26 35.89
CA HIS A 113 -13.53 7.00 35.47
C HIS A 113 -13.04 7.07 34.02
N ILE A 114 -13.81 7.67 33.11
CA ILE A 114 -13.40 7.90 31.72
C ILE A 114 -12.18 8.82 31.66
N ASP A 115 -12.16 9.89 32.45
CA ASP A 115 -11.05 10.85 32.49
C ASP A 115 -9.80 10.24 33.12
N LYS A 116 -9.96 9.35 34.11
CA LYS A 116 -8.88 8.57 34.67
C LYS A 116 -8.34 7.57 33.64
N ASP A 117 -9.22 6.80 33.01
CA ASP A 117 -8.89 5.83 31.96
C ASP A 117 -8.18 6.48 30.78
N ALA A 118 -8.65 7.64 30.32
CA ALA A 118 -8.03 8.37 29.22
C ALA A 118 -6.63 8.86 29.61
N ARG A 119 -6.45 9.42 30.82
CA ARG A 119 -5.14 9.84 31.32
C ARG A 119 -4.17 8.66 31.44
N ASP A 120 -4.62 7.55 32.03
CA ASP A 120 -3.80 6.37 32.22
C ASP A 120 -3.47 5.70 30.88
N PHE A 121 -4.42 5.64 29.95
CA PHE A 121 -4.21 5.17 28.58
C PHE A 121 -3.20 6.03 27.81
N GLY A 122 -3.25 7.36 27.97
CA GLY A 122 -2.31 8.28 27.35
C GLY A 122 -0.87 8.13 27.86
N ARG A 123 -0.70 7.86 29.15
CA ARG A 123 0.60 7.68 29.81
C ARG A 123 1.33 6.40 29.39
N HIS A 124 0.60 5.33 29.06
CA HIS A 124 1.20 4.06 28.67
C HIS A 124 1.57 4.07 27.19
N THR A 125 2.85 4.16 26.86
CA THR A 125 3.32 4.28 25.47
C THR A 125 3.61 2.95 24.78
N SER A 126 3.83 1.83 25.51
CA SER A 126 4.30 0.60 24.84
C SER A 126 3.96 -0.76 25.47
N ALA A 127 3.25 -0.86 26.60
CA ALA A 127 3.10 -2.16 27.28
C ALA A 127 1.87 -2.28 28.18
N GLY A 128 0.71 -1.82 27.71
CA GLY A 128 -0.54 -2.09 28.42
C GLY A 128 -1.41 -2.99 27.55
N GLY A 129 -1.45 -4.27 27.87
CA GLY A 129 -2.20 -5.27 27.11
C GLY A 129 -3.71 -5.18 27.37
N TRP A 130 -4.25 -6.23 27.97
CA TRP A 130 -5.66 -6.33 28.37
C TRP A 130 -6.19 -5.10 29.13
N LEU A 131 -5.36 -4.49 29.99
CA LEU A 131 -5.77 -3.33 30.78
C LEU A 131 -6.12 -2.10 29.94
N LEU A 132 -5.34 -1.80 28.90
CA LEU A 132 -5.68 -0.70 27.98
C LEU A 132 -6.89 -1.05 27.12
N GLY A 133 -7.04 -2.33 26.78
CA GLY A 133 -8.26 -2.86 26.16
C GLY A 133 -9.49 -2.60 27.02
N LEU A 134 -9.42 -2.91 28.33
CA LEU A 134 -10.50 -2.73 29.29
C LEU A 134 -10.86 -1.25 29.45
N MET A 135 -9.85 -0.37 29.65
CA MET A 135 -10.04 1.08 29.77
C MET A 135 -10.82 1.63 28.58
N VAL A 136 -10.45 1.22 27.36
CA VAL A 136 -11.15 1.65 26.14
C VAL A 136 -12.55 1.02 26.04
N ALA A 137 -12.69 -0.29 26.27
CA ALA A 137 -13.96 -0.98 26.13
C ALA A 137 -15.02 -0.53 27.14
N ARG A 138 -14.62 -0.14 28.36
CA ARG A 138 -15.51 0.39 29.39
C ARG A 138 -15.85 1.87 29.23
N SER A 139 -15.02 2.64 28.53
CA SER A 139 -15.14 4.10 28.42
C SER A 139 -15.60 4.62 27.05
N VAL A 140 -15.45 3.82 25.99
CA VAL A 140 -15.65 4.27 24.60
C VAL A 140 -16.84 3.57 23.94
N HIS A 141 -17.62 4.34 23.17
CA HIS A 141 -18.51 3.80 22.15
C HIS A 141 -18.01 4.14 20.72
N PRO A 142 -18.15 3.22 19.75
CA PRO A 142 -17.53 3.34 18.43
C PRO A 142 -18.27 4.32 17.50
N ARG A 143 -19.53 4.66 17.81
CA ARG A 143 -20.35 5.54 16.98
C ARG A 143 -20.10 7.01 17.32
N PRO A 144 -20.04 7.95 16.35
CA PRO A 144 -20.21 9.36 16.67
C PRO A 144 -21.59 9.55 17.32
N ALA A 145 -21.70 10.36 18.38
CA ALA A 145 -23.00 10.73 18.93
C ALA A 145 -23.90 11.23 17.77
N PRO A 146 -25.16 10.78 17.68
CA PRO A 146 -26.05 11.34 16.68
C PRO A 146 -26.09 12.86 16.89
N THR A 147 -25.69 13.60 15.86
CA THR A 147 -25.99 15.03 15.77
C THR A 147 -27.43 15.21 16.20
N VAL A 148 -27.67 16.16 17.12
CA VAL A 148 -28.98 16.45 17.69
C VAL A 148 -29.95 16.85 16.57
N ALA A 149 -30.46 15.86 15.86
CA ALA A 149 -31.56 15.96 14.94
C ALA A 149 -32.80 15.85 15.80
N ARG A 150 -33.38 17.03 16.02
CA ARG A 150 -34.70 17.27 16.60
C ARG A 150 -35.61 16.04 16.42
N SER A 151 -35.94 15.41 17.55
CA SER A 151 -36.91 14.33 17.69
C SER A 151 -38.05 14.46 16.67
N THR A 152 -38.02 13.59 15.65
CA THR A 152 -39.24 13.17 14.98
C THR A 152 -39.39 11.69 15.27
N ARG A 153 -40.34 11.38 16.16
CA ARG A 153 -40.83 10.02 16.39
C ARG A 153 -41.26 9.43 15.06
N ARG A 154 -40.50 8.47 14.53
CA ARG A 154 -41.07 7.53 13.56
C ARG A 154 -40.30 6.21 13.51
N ASN A 155 -41.07 5.15 13.76
CA ASN A 155 -40.88 3.75 13.42
C ASN A 155 -40.02 2.88 14.36
N GLY A 156 -40.76 2.02 15.06
CA GLY A 156 -40.25 0.98 15.93
C GLY A 156 -39.42 -0.05 15.20
N ARG A 157 -38.13 -0.03 15.49
CA ARG A 157 -37.29 -1.20 15.70
C ARG A 157 -36.35 -0.77 16.82
N ALA A 158 -36.35 -1.52 17.93
CA ALA A 158 -35.53 -1.21 19.09
C ALA A 158 -34.05 -1.28 18.69
N ALA A 159 -33.49 -0.14 18.33
CA ALA A 159 -32.06 0.06 18.28
C ALA A 159 -31.57 0.13 19.75
N HIS A 160 -30.57 -0.69 20.06
CA HIS A 160 -29.89 -0.74 21.35
C HIS A 160 -29.56 0.69 21.82
N VAL A 161 -30.06 1.06 23.00
CA VAL A 161 -29.80 2.36 23.62
C VAL A 161 -28.30 2.42 23.89
N PRO A 162 -27.54 3.39 23.34
CA PRO A 162 -26.15 3.59 23.74
C PRO A 162 -26.15 3.83 25.26
N THR A 163 -25.35 3.07 26.02
CA THR A 163 -25.13 3.34 27.44
C THR A 163 -24.73 4.82 27.55
N ALA A 164 -25.61 5.63 28.16
CA ALA A 164 -25.54 7.10 28.15
C ALA A 164 -24.26 7.66 28.81
N ASP A 165 -23.44 6.77 29.37
CA ASP A 165 -22.32 7.07 30.24
C ASP A 165 -20.95 6.88 29.57
N LYS A 166 -20.89 6.42 28.30
CA LYS A 166 -19.63 6.30 27.53
C LYS A 166 -19.44 7.50 26.60
N ILE A 167 -18.20 7.78 26.23
CA ILE A 167 -17.86 8.85 25.28
C ILE A 167 -17.43 8.32 23.91
N THR A 168 -17.36 9.20 22.92
CA THR A 168 -16.86 8.82 21.60
C THR A 168 -15.36 8.52 21.63
N ALA A 169 -14.88 7.73 20.66
CA ALA A 169 -13.45 7.47 20.50
C ALA A 169 -12.63 8.74 20.22
N ALA A 170 -13.24 9.78 19.63
CA ALA A 170 -12.60 11.06 19.37
C ALA A 170 -12.40 11.87 20.66
N GLU A 171 -13.43 11.92 21.52
CA GLU A 171 -13.35 12.59 22.81
C GLU A 171 -12.38 11.89 23.77
N PHE A 172 -12.38 10.56 23.78
CA PHE A 172 -11.44 9.78 24.60
C PHE A 172 -9.99 10.01 24.16
N ALA A 173 -9.76 10.04 22.84
CA ALA A 173 -8.44 10.31 22.28
C ALA A 173 -7.92 11.72 22.62
N LEU A 174 -8.81 12.72 22.59
CA LEU A 174 -8.49 14.09 23.00
C LEU A 174 -8.06 14.14 24.46
N LYS A 175 -8.83 13.51 25.36
CA LYS A 175 -8.51 13.42 26.81
C LYS A 175 -7.23 12.63 27.08
N ALA A 176 -6.93 11.63 26.26
CA ALA A 176 -5.74 10.80 26.36
C ALA A 176 -4.49 11.39 25.67
N GLY A 177 -4.62 12.51 24.95
CA GLY A 177 -3.51 13.09 24.18
C GLY A 177 -2.99 12.18 23.06
N CYS A 178 -3.86 11.39 22.42
CA CYS A 178 -3.48 10.46 21.34
C CYS A 178 -4.46 10.49 20.16
N SER A 179 -4.27 9.62 19.16
CA SER A 179 -5.18 9.56 18.00
C SER A 179 -6.40 8.67 18.27
N SER A 180 -7.56 9.04 17.72
CA SER A 180 -8.78 8.21 17.77
C SER A 180 -8.57 6.84 17.15
N GLU A 181 -7.71 6.75 16.12
CA GLU A 181 -7.30 5.48 15.51
C GLU A 181 -6.59 4.57 16.52
N ARG A 182 -5.70 5.11 17.35
CA ARG A 182 -5.03 4.35 18.41
C ARG A 182 -6.05 3.77 19.40
N VAL A 183 -7.02 4.58 19.83
CA VAL A 183 -8.10 4.15 20.74
C VAL A 183 -8.92 3.03 20.10
N MET A 184 -9.33 3.19 18.84
CA MET A 184 -10.14 2.20 18.13
C MET A 184 -9.44 0.85 17.92
N ARG A 185 -8.10 0.82 17.82
CA ARG A 185 -7.35 -0.45 17.75
C ARG A 185 -7.52 -1.30 19.01
N PHE A 186 -7.48 -0.67 20.19
CA PHE A 186 -7.71 -1.37 21.46
C PHE A 186 -9.17 -1.80 21.60
N TYR A 187 -10.12 -0.95 21.19
CA TYR A 187 -11.55 -1.29 21.19
C TYR A 187 -11.83 -2.54 20.34
N ARG A 188 -11.32 -2.57 19.10
CA ARG A 188 -11.50 -3.69 18.16
C ARG A 188 -10.80 -4.96 18.62
N ALA A 189 -9.65 -4.85 19.29
CA ALA A 189 -8.98 -5.99 19.90
C ALA A 189 -9.84 -6.62 21.00
N TRP A 190 -10.45 -5.78 21.85
CA TRP A 190 -11.37 -6.23 22.88
C TRP A 190 -12.64 -6.87 22.31
N GLU A 191 -13.25 -6.30 21.26
CA GLU A 191 -14.41 -6.92 20.59
C GLU A 191 -14.09 -8.31 20.05
N ARG A 192 -12.90 -8.51 19.49
CA ARG A 192 -12.48 -9.82 18.94
C ARG A 192 -12.27 -10.85 20.05
N ALA A 193 -11.64 -10.44 21.16
CA ALA A 193 -11.55 -11.28 22.35
C ALA A 193 -12.93 -11.61 22.94
N ALA A 194 -13.86 -10.65 22.91
CA ALA A 194 -15.23 -10.87 23.38
C ALA A 194 -16.02 -11.82 22.46
N ALA A 195 -15.84 -11.72 21.15
CA ALA A 195 -16.43 -12.64 20.18
C ALA A 195 -15.90 -14.08 20.35
N ALA A 196 -14.63 -14.23 20.78
CA ALA A 196 -14.05 -15.52 21.14
C ALA A 196 -14.48 -16.02 22.54
N GLY A 197 -15.28 -15.24 23.28
CA GLY A 197 -15.74 -15.59 24.63
C GLY A 197 -14.68 -15.46 25.72
N VAL A 198 -13.55 -14.81 25.42
CA VAL A 198 -12.41 -14.67 26.33
C VAL A 198 -12.61 -13.52 27.33
N VAL A 199 -13.32 -12.46 26.92
CA VAL A 199 -13.66 -11.31 27.77
C VAL A 199 -15.13 -10.90 27.58
N PRO A 200 -15.71 -10.11 28.49
CA PRO A 200 -17.06 -9.58 28.32
C PRO A 200 -17.17 -8.64 27.11
N SER A 201 -18.34 -8.64 26.46
CA SER A 201 -18.67 -7.68 25.39
C SER A 201 -18.62 -6.24 25.91
N PRO A 202 -18.09 -5.27 25.12
CA PRO A 202 -18.05 -3.86 25.49
C PRO A 202 -19.39 -3.31 25.95
N ASP A 203 -20.51 -3.73 25.35
CA ASP A 203 -21.85 -3.24 25.68
C ASP A 203 -22.30 -3.61 27.11
N LYS A 204 -21.66 -4.62 27.71
CA LYS A 204 -21.91 -5.05 29.10
C LYS A 204 -21.02 -4.35 30.11
N LEU A 205 -20.03 -3.57 29.64
CA LEU A 205 -19.10 -2.86 30.50
C LEU A 205 -19.58 -1.43 30.74
N ILE A 206 -19.48 -0.98 31.98
CA ILE A 206 -19.71 0.41 32.39
C ILE A 206 -18.38 1.03 32.83
N PRO A 207 -18.18 2.36 32.68
CA PRO A 207 -16.96 3.01 33.15
C PRO A 207 -16.66 2.69 34.62
N GLY A 208 -15.38 2.40 34.92
CA GLY A 208 -14.93 2.04 36.26
C GLY A 208 -15.12 0.57 36.66
N VAL A 209 -15.81 -0.26 35.86
CA VAL A 209 -15.92 -1.70 36.14
C VAL A 209 -14.56 -2.39 36.00
N GLU A 210 -14.20 -3.20 36.99
CA GLU A 210 -13.06 -4.10 36.92
C GLU A 210 -13.51 -5.48 36.43
N VAL A 211 -12.68 -6.12 35.61
CA VAL A 211 -12.94 -7.42 35.01
C VAL A 211 -11.71 -8.29 35.22
N ASP A 212 -11.92 -9.57 35.53
CA ASP A 212 -10.83 -10.54 35.57
C ASP A 212 -10.22 -10.67 34.17
N LEU A 213 -9.00 -10.15 34.03
CA LEU A 213 -8.30 -10.14 32.76
C LEU A 213 -7.65 -11.51 32.49
N PRO A 214 -7.68 -11.98 31.23
CA PRO A 214 -6.94 -13.17 30.83
C PRO A 214 -5.42 -13.01 30.99
N ASP A 215 -4.70 -14.10 30.80
CA ASP A 215 -3.24 -14.09 30.82
C ASP A 215 -2.66 -13.09 29.81
N LEU A 216 -1.60 -12.39 30.22
CA LEU A 216 -1.01 -11.25 29.49
C LEU A 216 -0.52 -11.64 28.09
N ASP A 217 -0.03 -12.87 27.93
CA ASP A 217 0.53 -13.35 26.67
C ASP A 217 -0.54 -13.53 25.58
N SER A 218 -1.80 -13.79 25.97
CA SER A 218 -2.92 -13.98 25.04
C SER A 218 -3.40 -12.67 24.37
N TRP A 219 -3.06 -11.50 24.92
CA TRP A 219 -3.48 -10.22 24.34
C TRP A 219 -2.93 -10.02 22.92
N SER A 220 -1.72 -10.54 22.66
CA SER A 220 -1.05 -10.43 21.36
C SER A 220 -1.82 -11.10 20.21
N GLU A 221 -2.61 -12.13 20.52
CA GLU A 221 -3.49 -12.81 19.56
C GLU A 221 -4.61 -11.90 19.05
N TYR A 222 -5.07 -10.97 19.90
CA TYR A 222 -6.16 -10.05 19.62
C TYR A 222 -5.68 -8.63 19.30
N TYR A 223 -4.49 -8.22 19.71
CA TYR A 223 -3.96 -6.88 19.45
C TYR A 223 -3.02 -6.85 18.25
N THR A 224 -3.57 -7.00 17.05
CA THR A 224 -2.81 -6.95 15.79
C THR A 224 -2.77 -5.54 15.22
N SER A 225 -1.58 -4.94 15.05
CA SER A 225 -1.36 -3.61 14.49
C SER A 225 -1.58 -3.50 12.96
N ILE A 226 -2.64 -4.11 12.43
CA ILE A 226 -2.84 -4.33 10.99
C ILE A 226 -4.27 -3.97 10.57
N GLU A 227 -4.59 -2.68 10.52
CA GLU A 227 -5.85 -2.18 9.94
C GLU A 227 -5.75 -1.91 8.42
N ARG A 228 -4.86 -2.59 7.70
CA ARG A 228 -4.66 -2.38 6.25
C ARG A 228 -5.51 -3.27 5.31
N THR A 229 -6.41 -4.13 5.79
CA THR A 229 -6.83 -5.30 4.99
C THR A 229 -8.25 -5.84 5.27
N SER A 230 -9.35 -5.13 4.96
CA SER A 230 -10.62 -5.85 4.75
C SER A 230 -10.58 -6.54 3.39
N GLU A 231 -10.42 -5.76 2.32
CA GLU A 231 -10.31 -6.23 0.93
C GLU A 231 -9.14 -7.21 0.73
N ARG A 232 -7.93 -6.88 1.23
CA ARG A 232 -6.78 -7.80 1.13
C ARG A 232 -7.00 -9.11 1.92
N ARG A 233 -7.72 -9.12 3.05
CA ARG A 233 -8.01 -10.37 3.78
C ARG A 233 -9.12 -11.16 3.12
N GLU A 234 -10.13 -10.48 2.60
CA GLU A 234 -11.22 -11.08 1.83
C GLU A 234 -10.71 -11.73 0.55
N ASN A 235 -9.83 -11.05 -0.19
CA ASN A 235 -9.17 -11.61 -1.38
C ASN A 235 -8.30 -12.83 -1.03
N ILE A 236 -7.55 -12.78 0.08
CA ILE A 236 -6.75 -13.93 0.55
C ILE A 236 -7.67 -15.08 0.98
N ALA A 237 -8.81 -14.80 1.63
CA ALA A 237 -9.77 -15.81 2.04
C ALA A 237 -10.46 -16.48 0.85
N GLN A 238 -10.96 -15.69 -0.11
CA GLN A 238 -11.55 -16.19 -1.35
C GLN A 238 -10.55 -17.05 -2.15
N GLN A 239 -9.29 -16.60 -2.28
CA GLN A 239 -8.29 -17.35 -3.02
C GLN A 239 -7.84 -18.62 -2.28
N ALA A 240 -7.77 -18.58 -0.95
CA ALA A 240 -7.48 -19.76 -0.13
C ALA A 240 -8.59 -20.82 -0.28
N GLU A 241 -9.86 -20.41 -0.28
CA GLU A 241 -11.01 -21.29 -0.53
C GLU A 241 -10.96 -21.88 -1.94
N ALA A 242 -10.78 -21.04 -2.97
CA ALA A 242 -10.73 -21.48 -4.37
C ALA A 242 -9.61 -22.50 -4.65
N THR A 243 -8.48 -22.39 -3.95
CA THR A 243 -7.32 -23.27 -4.11
C THR A 243 -7.28 -24.44 -3.11
N GLY A 244 -8.23 -24.51 -2.17
CA GLY A 244 -8.24 -25.51 -1.10
C GLY A 244 -7.09 -25.35 -0.08
N THR A 245 -6.52 -24.16 0.04
CA THR A 245 -5.41 -23.85 0.95
C THR A 245 -5.94 -23.28 2.27
N SER A 246 -5.22 -23.49 3.38
CA SER A 246 -5.55 -22.85 4.65
C SER A 246 -5.39 -21.33 4.58
N TYR A 247 -6.44 -20.59 4.95
CA TYR A 247 -6.41 -19.12 5.08
C TYR A 247 -5.26 -18.64 5.97
N LEU A 248 -5.05 -19.28 7.13
CA LEU A 248 -4.00 -18.90 8.07
C LEU A 248 -2.61 -19.06 7.46
N SER A 249 -2.39 -20.13 6.69
CA SER A 249 -1.13 -20.34 5.98
C SER A 249 -0.90 -19.30 4.88
N ALA A 250 -1.95 -18.94 4.13
CA ALA A 250 -1.87 -17.90 3.11
C ALA A 250 -1.57 -16.52 3.71
N VAL A 251 -2.19 -16.17 4.84
CA VAL A 251 -1.89 -14.94 5.59
C VAL A 251 -0.45 -14.94 6.09
N GLN A 252 0.02 -16.05 6.67
CA GLN A 252 1.38 -16.16 7.20
C GLN A 252 2.45 -15.96 6.11
N VAL A 253 2.21 -16.49 4.89
CA VAL A 253 3.09 -16.27 3.73
C VAL A 253 3.04 -14.80 3.29
N ALA A 254 1.85 -14.21 3.23
CA ALA A 254 1.66 -12.81 2.83
C ALA A 254 2.27 -11.80 3.83
N GLU A 255 2.41 -12.18 5.09
CA GLU A 255 3.06 -11.39 6.14
C GLU A 255 4.58 -11.52 6.15
N ARG A 256 5.15 -12.50 5.43
CA ARG A 256 6.60 -12.77 5.41
C ARG A 256 7.20 -12.75 3.99
N PRO A 257 7.21 -11.59 3.27
CA PRO A 257 7.74 -11.51 1.91
C PRO A 257 9.21 -11.93 1.77
N GLY A 258 10.03 -11.66 2.79
CA GLY A 258 11.44 -12.08 2.79
C GLY A 258 11.59 -13.61 2.79
N ALA A 259 10.79 -14.31 3.59
CA ALA A 259 10.80 -15.78 3.63
C ALA A 259 10.30 -16.37 2.31
N LEU A 260 9.25 -15.79 1.71
CA LEU A 260 8.76 -16.19 0.39
C LEU A 260 9.85 -16.03 -0.68
N ARG A 261 10.56 -14.90 -0.68
CA ARG A 261 11.68 -14.70 -1.61
C ARG A 261 12.76 -15.75 -1.43
N THR A 262 13.14 -16.05 -0.19
CA THR A 262 14.12 -17.12 0.10
C THR A 262 13.64 -18.47 -0.42
N ALA A 263 12.36 -18.82 -0.23
CA ALA A 263 11.79 -20.07 -0.73
C ALA A 263 11.82 -20.15 -2.26
N ILE A 264 11.42 -19.07 -2.96
CA ILE A 264 11.47 -18.99 -4.43
C ILE A 264 12.90 -19.16 -4.95
N MET A 265 13.89 -18.56 -4.27
CA MET A 265 15.29 -18.67 -4.70
C MET A 265 15.90 -20.05 -4.40
N ALA A 266 15.40 -20.75 -3.37
CA ALA A 266 15.95 -22.02 -2.92
C ALA A 266 15.28 -23.25 -3.57
N ASP A 267 14.02 -23.16 -3.98
CA ASP A 267 13.25 -24.27 -4.53
C ASP A 267 12.62 -23.94 -5.90
N GLY A 268 13.00 -24.72 -6.91
CA GLY A 268 12.54 -24.51 -8.30
C GLY A 268 11.04 -24.71 -8.47
N ARG A 269 10.43 -25.68 -7.77
CA ARG A 269 8.98 -25.92 -7.85
C ARG A 269 8.17 -24.76 -7.26
N THR A 270 8.65 -24.18 -6.17
CA THR A 270 8.09 -22.97 -5.57
C THR A 270 8.20 -21.79 -6.53
N ALA A 271 9.35 -21.64 -7.21
CA ALA A 271 9.54 -20.58 -8.21
C ALA A 271 8.57 -20.72 -9.40
N GLU A 272 8.42 -21.93 -9.95
CA GLU A 272 7.47 -22.22 -11.04
C GLU A 272 6.03 -21.93 -10.61
N THR A 273 5.63 -22.38 -9.42
CA THR A 273 4.27 -22.15 -8.89
C THR A 273 4.00 -20.66 -8.69
N ALA A 274 4.96 -19.92 -8.13
CA ALA A 274 4.85 -18.46 -7.97
C ALA A 274 4.74 -17.75 -9.31
N PHE A 275 5.51 -18.18 -10.31
CA PHE A 275 5.45 -17.62 -11.66
C PHE A 275 4.10 -17.88 -12.34
N HIS A 276 3.57 -19.10 -12.27
CA HIS A 276 2.24 -19.42 -12.80
C HIS A 276 1.13 -18.62 -12.13
N ALA A 277 1.21 -18.42 -10.80
CA ALA A 277 0.27 -17.57 -10.08
C ALA A 277 0.33 -16.10 -10.56
N LEU A 278 1.52 -15.58 -10.87
CA LEU A 278 1.68 -14.24 -11.46
C LEU A 278 1.07 -14.15 -12.85
N LEU A 279 1.29 -15.16 -13.72
CA LEU A 279 0.70 -15.20 -15.06
C LEU A 279 -0.83 -15.17 -15.01
N HIS A 280 -1.45 -15.97 -14.13
CA HIS A 280 -2.91 -15.95 -13.97
C HIS A 280 -3.43 -14.59 -13.54
N ARG A 281 -2.71 -13.89 -12.65
CA ARG A 281 -3.12 -12.56 -12.20
C ARG A 281 -2.90 -11.49 -13.27
N MET A 282 -1.91 -11.65 -14.13
CA MET A 282 -1.62 -10.68 -15.20
C MET A 282 -2.83 -10.47 -16.11
N ASP A 283 -3.63 -11.49 -16.40
CA ASP A 283 -4.82 -11.34 -17.27
C ASP A 283 -5.85 -10.32 -16.73
N GLU A 284 -5.90 -10.13 -15.42
CA GLU A 284 -6.88 -9.27 -14.73
C GLU A 284 -6.26 -7.96 -14.18
N ASP A 285 -4.93 -7.82 -14.22
CA ASP A 285 -4.18 -6.73 -13.59
C ASP A 285 -3.22 -6.04 -14.59
N PRO A 286 -3.67 -4.96 -15.28
CA PRO A 286 -2.87 -4.28 -16.31
C PRO A 286 -1.64 -3.56 -15.74
N ASP A 287 -1.67 -3.18 -14.46
CA ASP A 287 -0.53 -2.57 -13.79
C ASP A 287 0.58 -3.62 -13.56
N LEU A 288 0.20 -4.84 -13.16
CA LEU A 288 1.12 -5.96 -13.06
C LEU A 288 1.71 -6.34 -14.43
N GLN A 289 0.89 -6.36 -15.49
CA GLN A 289 1.39 -6.60 -16.85
C GLN A 289 2.49 -5.60 -17.23
N SER A 290 2.23 -4.31 -16.97
CA SER A 290 3.17 -3.23 -17.27
C SER A 290 4.47 -3.34 -16.45
N LEU A 291 4.36 -3.75 -15.17
CA LEU A 291 5.50 -3.98 -14.29
C LEU A 291 6.38 -5.12 -14.78
N VAL A 292 5.79 -6.26 -15.16
CA VAL A 292 6.52 -7.42 -15.69
C VAL A 292 7.19 -7.09 -17.01
N ALA A 293 6.48 -6.44 -17.93
CA ALA A 293 7.04 -6.02 -19.22
C ALA A 293 8.25 -5.09 -19.05
N ARG A 294 8.18 -4.12 -18.14
CA ARG A 294 9.30 -3.23 -17.81
C ARG A 294 10.48 -4.01 -17.21
N SER A 295 10.21 -4.90 -16.27
CA SER A 295 11.23 -5.73 -15.61
C SER A 295 11.97 -6.63 -16.62
N ILE A 296 11.26 -7.19 -17.60
CA ILE A 296 11.86 -7.96 -18.70
C ILE A 296 12.71 -7.05 -19.61
N ALA A 297 12.21 -5.85 -19.94
CA ALA A 297 12.92 -4.91 -20.81
C ALA A 297 14.24 -4.41 -20.20
N GLU A 298 14.29 -4.25 -18.87
CA GLU A 298 15.47 -3.83 -18.12
C GLU A 298 16.56 -4.93 -18.03
N LEU A 299 16.20 -6.20 -18.23
CA LEU A 299 17.12 -7.34 -18.18
C LEU A 299 17.47 -7.82 -19.60
N PRO A 300 18.68 -7.53 -20.13
CA PRO A 300 19.02 -7.86 -21.51
C PRO A 300 18.94 -9.35 -21.84
N SER A 301 19.28 -10.22 -20.90
CA SER A 301 19.20 -11.68 -21.04
C SER A 301 17.75 -12.16 -21.10
N ALA A 302 16.88 -11.64 -20.25
CA ALA A 302 15.46 -11.99 -20.23
C ALA A 302 14.77 -11.51 -21.51
N ARG A 303 15.01 -10.25 -21.91
CA ARG A 303 14.52 -9.70 -23.18
C ARG A 303 14.92 -10.56 -24.38
N LYS A 304 16.18 -11.00 -24.42
CA LYS A 304 16.67 -11.89 -25.48
C LYS A 304 15.97 -13.25 -25.45
N ALA A 305 15.85 -13.86 -24.27
CA ALA A 305 15.19 -15.15 -24.12
C ALA A 305 13.71 -15.11 -24.57
N VAL A 306 12.96 -14.06 -24.17
CA VAL A 306 11.57 -13.86 -24.59
C VAL A 306 11.49 -13.65 -26.11
N SER A 307 12.39 -12.86 -26.70
CA SER A 307 12.43 -12.67 -28.15
C SER A 307 12.74 -13.96 -28.91
N ASP A 308 13.69 -14.75 -28.43
CA ASP A 308 14.06 -16.04 -29.02
C ASP A 308 12.90 -17.05 -28.91
N GLU A 309 12.17 -17.04 -27.80
CA GLU A 309 11.00 -17.89 -27.57
C GLU A 309 9.79 -17.49 -28.43
N ALA A 310 9.55 -16.19 -28.60
CA ALA A 310 8.53 -15.67 -29.51
C ALA A 310 8.81 -16.11 -30.95
N LYS A 311 10.06 -15.94 -31.43
CA LYS A 311 10.49 -16.38 -32.76
C LYS A 311 10.41 -17.89 -32.94
N ARG A 312 10.71 -18.66 -31.89
CA ARG A 312 10.55 -20.12 -31.89
C ARG A 312 9.09 -20.52 -32.11
N THR A 313 8.18 -19.86 -31.39
CA THR A 313 6.74 -20.14 -31.48
C THR A 313 6.17 -19.75 -32.85
N GLU A 314 6.45 -18.54 -33.32
CA GLU A 314 6.06 -18.07 -34.66
C GLU A 314 6.61 -18.98 -35.77
N GLY A 315 7.89 -19.39 -35.65
CA GLY A 315 8.53 -20.29 -36.58
C GLY A 315 7.89 -21.68 -36.63
N MET A 316 7.56 -22.24 -35.47
CA MET A 316 6.84 -23.51 -35.38
C MET A 316 5.43 -23.41 -35.99
N GLU A 317 4.70 -22.34 -35.69
CA GLU A 317 3.37 -22.11 -36.26
C GLU A 317 3.44 -21.98 -37.78
N PHE A 318 4.46 -21.31 -38.31
CA PHE A 318 4.69 -21.24 -39.75
C PHE A 318 4.92 -22.62 -40.37
N ILE A 319 5.84 -23.42 -39.81
CA ILE A 319 6.14 -24.77 -40.33
C ILE A 319 4.89 -25.64 -40.27
N ARG A 320 4.13 -25.58 -39.16
CA ARG A 320 2.87 -26.32 -39.00
C ARG A 320 1.84 -25.90 -40.03
N ARG A 321 1.63 -24.59 -40.24
CA ARG A 321 0.70 -24.07 -41.24
C ARG A 321 1.05 -24.56 -42.64
N VAL A 322 2.33 -24.48 -43.02
CA VAL A 322 2.78 -24.94 -44.35
C VAL A 322 2.62 -26.45 -44.51
N ALA A 323 2.85 -27.23 -43.45
CA ALA A 323 2.66 -28.69 -43.47
C ALA A 323 1.18 -29.10 -43.60
N ASP A 324 0.28 -28.36 -42.94
CA ASP A 324 -1.16 -28.62 -42.89
C ASP A 324 -1.87 -28.14 -44.17
N GLU A 325 -1.58 -26.92 -44.63
CA GLU A 325 -2.23 -26.31 -45.80
C GLU A 325 -1.61 -26.77 -47.13
N GLY A 326 -0.34 -27.19 -47.10
CA GLY A 326 0.43 -27.55 -48.31
C GLY A 326 0.73 -26.37 -49.24
N THR A 327 0.45 -25.16 -48.78
CA THR A 327 0.74 -23.90 -49.46
C THR A 327 1.72 -23.07 -48.65
N ALA A 328 2.59 -22.34 -49.32
CA ALA A 328 3.51 -21.40 -48.69
C ALA A 328 3.41 -20.02 -49.34
N LYS A 329 3.56 -18.97 -48.52
CA LYS A 329 3.68 -17.61 -49.01
C LYS A 329 5.13 -17.34 -49.40
N THR A 330 5.35 -16.93 -50.64
CA THR A 330 6.68 -16.62 -51.18
C THR A 330 7.18 -15.26 -50.66
N PRO A 331 8.48 -14.95 -50.83
CA PRO A 331 9.02 -13.63 -50.49
C PRO A 331 8.33 -12.45 -51.20
N GLY A 332 7.84 -12.66 -52.43
CA GLY A 332 7.03 -11.72 -53.20
C GLY A 332 5.57 -11.62 -52.73
N GLY A 333 5.13 -12.54 -51.87
CA GLY A 333 3.82 -12.50 -51.22
C GLY A 333 2.73 -13.27 -51.96
N GLU A 334 3.07 -14.01 -53.01
CA GLU A 334 2.17 -14.94 -53.68
C GLU A 334 2.06 -16.25 -52.90
N VAL A 335 0.91 -16.93 -53.01
CA VAL A 335 0.69 -18.22 -52.36
C VAL A 335 0.95 -19.31 -53.39
N VAL A 336 1.87 -20.22 -53.06
CA VAL A 336 2.32 -21.29 -53.96
C VAL A 336 2.01 -22.65 -53.38
N GLN A 337 1.52 -23.54 -54.24
CA GLN A 337 1.29 -24.94 -53.90
C GLN A 337 2.63 -25.68 -53.86
N LEU A 338 2.95 -26.33 -52.75
CA LEU A 338 4.17 -27.13 -52.65
C LEU A 338 4.03 -28.45 -53.41
N ASN A 339 5.08 -28.86 -54.10
CA ASN A 339 5.17 -30.19 -54.70
C ASN A 339 5.35 -31.27 -53.61
N GLU A 340 5.13 -32.54 -53.96
CA GLU A 340 5.19 -33.65 -53.00
C GLU A 340 6.55 -33.78 -52.30
N SER A 341 7.64 -33.46 -53.01
CA SER A 341 9.00 -33.47 -52.43
C SER A 341 9.18 -32.39 -51.37
N ALA A 342 8.77 -31.15 -51.64
CA ALA A 342 8.88 -30.05 -50.68
C ALA A 342 7.96 -30.27 -49.48
N LEU A 343 6.74 -30.76 -49.70
CA LEU A 343 5.79 -31.04 -48.64
C LEU A 343 6.28 -32.15 -47.70
N ARG A 344 7.00 -33.14 -48.22
CA ARG A 344 7.66 -34.17 -47.41
C ARG A 344 8.75 -33.58 -46.53
N VAL A 345 9.62 -32.72 -47.09
CA VAL A 345 10.67 -32.02 -46.32
C VAL A 345 10.06 -31.19 -45.19
N VAL A 346 8.99 -30.45 -45.45
CA VAL A 346 8.29 -29.65 -44.42
C VAL A 346 7.74 -30.54 -43.30
N LYS A 347 7.11 -31.67 -43.64
CA LYS A 347 6.59 -32.62 -42.64
C LYS A 347 7.70 -33.27 -41.80
N ASP A 348 8.82 -33.62 -42.42
CA ASP A 348 9.99 -34.13 -41.71
C ASP A 348 10.56 -33.07 -40.73
N GLN A 349 10.62 -31.81 -41.15
CA GLN A 349 11.00 -30.69 -40.27
C GLN A 349 9.98 -30.45 -39.14
N LEU A 350 8.69 -30.57 -39.41
CA LEU A 350 7.64 -30.47 -38.39
C LEU A 350 7.82 -31.52 -37.29
N ALA A 351 8.15 -32.76 -37.67
CA ALA A 351 8.41 -33.84 -36.72
C ALA A 351 9.63 -33.53 -35.82
N ILE A 352 10.67 -32.89 -36.36
CA ILE A 352 11.85 -32.47 -35.60
C ILE A 352 11.51 -31.36 -34.60
N VAL A 353 10.77 -30.33 -35.03
CA VAL A 353 10.46 -29.17 -34.16
C VAL A 353 9.35 -29.42 -33.15
N THR A 354 8.54 -30.47 -33.32
CA THR A 354 7.50 -30.86 -32.34
C THR A 354 8.08 -31.72 -31.20
N GLY A 355 9.35 -32.12 -31.28
CA GLY A 355 10.00 -32.91 -30.25
C GLY A 355 10.20 -32.16 -28.91
N PRO A 356 10.27 -32.88 -27.77
CA PRO A 356 10.32 -32.29 -26.42
C PRO A 356 11.59 -31.48 -26.08
N GLN A 357 12.56 -31.41 -26.99
CA GLN A 357 13.83 -30.67 -26.82
C GLN A 357 14.02 -29.59 -27.90
N SER A 358 12.93 -29.18 -28.57
CA SER A 358 12.99 -28.18 -29.64
C SER A 358 13.47 -26.83 -29.11
N SER A 359 14.69 -26.43 -29.47
CA SER A 359 15.23 -25.11 -29.15
C SER A 359 14.94 -24.08 -30.25
N HIS A 360 15.06 -22.78 -29.94
CA HIS A 360 14.97 -21.71 -30.95
C HIS A 360 15.95 -21.93 -32.12
N GLN A 361 17.16 -22.43 -31.86
CA GLN A 361 18.13 -22.74 -32.92
C GLN A 361 17.66 -23.89 -33.83
N THR A 362 17.01 -24.90 -33.25
CA THR A 362 16.44 -26.03 -34.00
C THR A 362 15.33 -25.55 -34.93
N VAL A 363 14.41 -24.72 -34.42
CA VAL A 363 13.34 -24.13 -35.24
C VAL A 363 13.91 -23.22 -36.32
N LYS A 364 14.93 -22.42 -36.01
CA LYS A 364 15.61 -21.57 -37.01
C LYS A 364 16.25 -22.40 -38.14
N ALA A 365 16.91 -23.51 -37.81
CA ALA A 365 17.49 -24.41 -38.80
C ALA A 365 16.39 -25.05 -39.67
N ALA A 366 15.31 -25.53 -39.05
CA ALA A 366 14.16 -26.09 -39.74
C ALA A 366 13.50 -25.07 -40.67
N LEU A 367 13.33 -23.81 -40.24
CA LEU A 367 12.82 -22.73 -41.07
C LEU A 367 13.69 -22.48 -42.30
N SER A 368 15.01 -22.49 -42.14
CA SER A 368 15.94 -22.36 -43.28
C SER A 368 15.71 -23.48 -44.29
N VAL A 369 15.63 -24.73 -43.83
CA VAL A 369 15.39 -25.89 -44.71
C VAL A 369 14.04 -25.80 -45.42
N VAL A 370 12.99 -25.34 -44.72
CA VAL A 370 11.67 -25.12 -45.33
C VAL A 370 11.72 -24.00 -46.36
N GLN A 371 12.44 -22.90 -46.09
CA GLN A 371 12.61 -21.79 -47.04
C GLN A 371 13.42 -22.22 -48.26
N ASP A 372 14.43 -23.06 -48.11
CA ASP A 372 15.21 -23.61 -49.21
C ASP A 372 14.34 -24.52 -50.08
N ALA A 373 13.51 -25.36 -49.49
CA ALA A 373 12.55 -26.21 -50.22
C ALA A 373 11.50 -25.37 -50.99
N ILE A 374 11.01 -24.27 -50.39
CA ILE A 374 10.12 -23.32 -51.09
C ILE A 374 10.86 -22.67 -52.26
N THR A 375 12.13 -22.31 -52.08
CA THR A 375 12.94 -21.68 -53.12
C THR A 375 13.19 -22.65 -54.28
N GLU A 376 13.45 -23.93 -54.01
CA GLU A 376 13.53 -24.96 -55.06
C GLU A 376 12.22 -25.10 -55.84
N VAL A 377 11.07 -25.02 -55.18
CA VAL A 377 9.76 -25.03 -55.86
C VAL A 377 9.60 -23.81 -56.77
N ILE A 378 10.02 -22.63 -56.30
CA ILE A 378 9.99 -21.39 -57.09
C ILE A 378 10.92 -21.49 -58.31
N GLU A 379 12.13 -22.03 -58.14
CA GLU A 379 13.10 -22.18 -59.23
C GLU A 379 12.69 -23.25 -60.24
N GLY A 380 11.94 -24.27 -59.81
CA GLY A 380 11.34 -25.28 -60.68
C GLY A 380 10.22 -24.76 -61.57
N ASP A 381 9.60 -23.62 -61.23
CA ASP A 381 8.58 -22.94 -62.04
C ASP A 381 9.15 -21.63 -62.65
N PRO A 382 9.50 -21.63 -63.95
CA PRO A 382 10.11 -20.48 -64.60
C PRO A 382 9.17 -19.25 -64.69
N GLU A 383 7.85 -19.44 -64.67
CA GLU A 383 6.91 -18.31 -64.63
C GLU A 383 6.89 -17.67 -63.25
N LEU A 384 6.86 -18.51 -62.21
CA LEU A 384 6.84 -18.08 -60.83
C LEU A 384 8.15 -17.40 -60.40
N SER A 385 9.30 -17.96 -60.82
CA SER A 385 10.61 -17.34 -60.63
C SER A 385 10.68 -15.94 -61.24
N ARG A 386 10.09 -15.76 -62.42
CA ARG A 386 10.04 -14.45 -63.09
C ARG A 386 9.14 -13.46 -62.35
N LEU A 387 7.97 -13.89 -61.87
CA LEU A 387 7.06 -13.05 -61.07
C LEU A 387 7.74 -12.61 -59.76
N GLU A 388 8.39 -13.53 -59.06
CA GLU A 388 9.17 -13.23 -57.85
C GLU A 388 10.29 -12.22 -58.10
N GLN A 389 11.06 -12.40 -59.18
CA GLN A 389 12.09 -11.43 -59.57
C GLN A 389 11.51 -10.05 -59.85
N GLN A 390 10.38 -9.97 -60.55
CA GLN A 390 9.70 -8.70 -60.83
C GLN A 390 9.22 -8.02 -59.54
N VAL A 391 8.59 -8.77 -58.64
CA VAL A 391 8.14 -8.23 -57.35
C VAL A 391 9.32 -7.77 -56.50
N LYS A 392 10.41 -8.56 -56.45
CA LYS A 392 11.63 -8.21 -55.72
C LYS A 392 12.25 -6.91 -56.25
N VAL A 393 12.43 -6.78 -57.57
CA VAL A 393 12.97 -5.56 -58.20
C VAL A 393 12.07 -4.36 -57.91
N ARG A 394 10.75 -4.51 -58.07
CA ARG A 394 9.78 -3.44 -57.79
C ARG A 394 9.83 -3.00 -56.33
N LYS A 395 9.88 -3.95 -55.39
CA LYS A 395 9.93 -3.67 -53.95
C LYS A 395 11.23 -2.94 -53.56
N MET A 396 12.37 -3.35 -54.12
CA MET A 396 13.65 -2.66 -53.91
C MET A 396 13.57 -1.22 -54.43
N LEU A 397 13.10 -1.02 -55.68
CA LEU A 397 12.97 0.32 -56.27
C LEU A 397 12.03 1.24 -55.47
N LEU A 398 10.87 0.73 -55.05
CA LEU A 398 9.93 1.50 -54.22
C LEU A 398 10.50 1.85 -52.84
N SER A 399 11.24 0.91 -52.22
CA SER A 399 11.90 1.17 -50.94
C SER A 399 12.98 2.24 -51.08
N THR A 400 13.85 2.12 -52.08
CA THR A 400 14.89 3.11 -52.35
C THR A 400 14.30 4.48 -52.67
N ALA A 401 13.24 4.54 -53.49
CA ALA A 401 12.54 5.79 -53.78
C ALA A 401 12.00 6.45 -52.50
N ARG A 402 11.32 5.70 -51.63
CA ARG A 402 10.83 6.23 -50.33
C ARG A 402 11.96 6.74 -49.44
N THR A 403 13.09 6.01 -49.37
CA THR A 403 14.25 6.46 -48.58
C THR A 403 14.82 7.77 -49.14
N ILE A 404 14.86 7.93 -50.46
CA ILE A 404 15.29 9.18 -51.09
C ILE A 404 14.28 10.31 -50.80
N GLU A 405 12.98 10.03 -50.88
CA GLU A 405 11.90 11.00 -50.58
C GLU A 405 11.93 11.52 -49.13
N THR A 406 12.39 10.70 -48.18
CA THR A 406 12.52 11.14 -46.77
C THR A 406 13.65 12.13 -46.54
N ILE A 407 14.57 12.30 -47.50
CA ILE A 407 15.66 13.27 -47.39
C ILE A 407 15.11 14.64 -47.77
N ASN A 408 15.11 15.57 -46.82
CA ASN A 408 14.66 16.94 -47.04
C ASN A 408 15.71 17.70 -47.89
N PRO A 409 15.34 18.19 -49.10
CA PRO A 409 16.27 18.91 -49.97
C PRO A 409 16.84 20.18 -49.35
N THR A 410 16.10 20.81 -48.44
CA THR A 410 16.52 22.06 -47.80
C THR A 410 17.61 21.84 -46.75
N ASP A 411 17.60 20.70 -46.06
CA ASP A 411 18.58 20.36 -45.02
C ASP A 411 19.91 19.85 -45.62
N LEU A 412 19.89 19.43 -46.88
CA LEU A 412 21.08 18.98 -47.61
C LEU A 412 22.06 20.12 -47.92
N GLY A 413 21.61 21.37 -48.02
CA GLY A 413 22.50 22.50 -48.34
C GLY A 413 23.57 22.76 -47.28
N ASP A 414 23.21 22.56 -46.01
CA ASP A 414 24.09 22.81 -44.86
C ASP A 414 24.87 21.56 -44.42
N LEU A 415 24.44 20.36 -44.83
CA LEU A 415 25.02 19.07 -44.45
C LEU A 415 25.81 18.38 -45.57
N ALA A 416 25.74 18.86 -46.82
CA ALA A 416 26.40 18.23 -47.96
C ALA A 416 27.92 18.44 -47.92
N ASP A 417 28.65 17.36 -47.66
CA ASP A 417 30.08 17.24 -47.92
C ASP A 417 30.33 16.66 -49.33
N ASP A 418 31.61 16.61 -49.73
CA ASP A 418 32.00 16.06 -51.04
C ASP A 418 31.61 14.58 -51.19
N HIS A 419 31.57 13.82 -50.09
CA HIS A 419 31.19 12.40 -50.11
C HIS A 419 29.70 12.20 -50.40
N ILE A 420 28.83 13.02 -49.83
CA ILE A 420 27.39 13.03 -50.09
C ILE A 420 27.14 13.42 -51.55
N ARG A 421 27.87 14.42 -52.07
CA ARG A 421 27.75 14.84 -53.48
C ARG A 421 28.14 13.72 -54.44
N GLU A 422 29.30 13.09 -54.23
CA GLU A 422 29.75 11.95 -55.04
C GLU A 422 28.77 10.78 -55.00
N THR A 423 28.19 10.50 -53.83
CA THR A 423 27.21 9.42 -53.65
C THR A 423 25.92 9.69 -54.41
N VAL A 424 25.41 10.93 -54.38
CA VAL A 424 24.22 11.33 -55.14
C VAL A 424 24.47 11.24 -56.64
N GLU A 425 25.63 11.69 -57.13
CA GLU A 425 25.99 11.58 -58.55
C GLU A 425 26.12 10.12 -59.02
N ALA A 426 26.73 9.26 -58.20
CA ALA A 426 26.83 7.84 -58.48
C ALA A 426 25.45 7.16 -58.53
N LEU A 427 24.56 7.50 -57.59
CA LEU A 427 23.17 7.01 -57.58
C LEU A 427 22.41 7.48 -58.83
N GLN A 428 22.53 8.77 -59.20
CA GLN A 428 21.89 9.31 -60.39
C GLN A 428 22.36 8.58 -61.66
N ARG A 429 23.68 8.37 -61.81
CA ARG A 429 24.24 7.61 -62.94
C ARG A 429 23.66 6.20 -63.01
N ARG A 430 23.59 5.51 -61.87
CA ARG A 430 23.07 4.14 -61.81
C ARG A 430 21.57 4.05 -62.11
N ILE A 431 20.78 5.03 -61.66
CA ILE A 431 19.35 5.12 -61.98
C ILE A 431 19.15 5.34 -63.48
N ASN A 432 19.94 6.20 -64.10
CA ASN A 432 19.87 6.44 -65.55
C ASN A 432 20.23 5.17 -66.34
N GLU A 433 21.31 4.46 -65.97
CA GLU A 433 21.66 3.17 -66.60
C GLU A 433 20.52 2.15 -66.49
N LEU A 434 19.84 2.09 -65.34
CA LEU A 434 18.69 1.21 -65.15
C LEU A 434 17.50 1.64 -66.03
N ALA A 435 17.22 2.95 -66.12
CA ALA A 435 16.16 3.48 -66.98
C ALA A 435 16.42 3.16 -68.46
N ASP A 436 17.67 3.32 -68.91
CA ASP A 436 18.09 2.98 -70.28
C ASP A 436 17.92 1.48 -70.55
N SER A 437 18.27 0.62 -69.59
CA SER A 437 18.10 -0.84 -69.72
C SER A 437 16.64 -1.30 -69.84
N ILE A 438 15.69 -0.50 -69.31
CA ILE A 438 14.25 -0.74 -69.42
C ILE A 438 13.70 -0.15 -70.73
N ALA A 439 14.25 0.99 -71.15
CA ALA A 439 13.86 1.68 -72.37
C ALA A 439 14.36 0.99 -73.65
N GLU A 440 15.44 0.19 -73.58
CA GLU A 440 15.93 -0.60 -74.71
C GLU A 440 14.93 -1.72 -75.07
N PRO A 441 14.26 -1.67 -76.24
CA PRO A 441 13.37 -2.74 -76.64
C PRO A 441 14.16 -4.05 -76.83
N ARG A 442 13.54 -5.20 -76.49
CA ARG A 442 14.03 -6.58 -76.71
C ARG A 442 14.39 -6.93 -78.18
N THR A 443 14.46 -5.96 -79.08
CA THR A 443 14.67 -6.12 -80.53
C THR A 443 16.09 -6.53 -80.96
N ARG A 444 17.04 -6.78 -80.05
CA ARG A 444 18.37 -7.31 -80.41
C ARG A 444 18.55 -8.84 -80.29
N ARG A 445 17.58 -9.60 -79.77
CA ARG A 445 17.72 -11.08 -79.68
C ARG A 445 17.10 -11.90 -80.83
N LEU A 446 16.54 -11.26 -81.86
CA LEU A 446 15.96 -11.95 -83.04
C LEU A 446 16.61 -11.58 -84.39
N ARG A 447 17.88 -11.16 -84.40
CA ARG A 447 18.66 -11.11 -85.65
C ARG A 447 20.04 -11.76 -85.47
N ALA A 448 20.03 -13.08 -85.51
CA ALA A 448 21.14 -13.90 -86.02
C ALA A 448 20.60 -15.33 -86.27
N VAL A 449 20.01 -15.53 -87.45
CA VAL A 449 20.09 -16.80 -88.21
C VAL A 449 20.52 -16.42 -89.61
#